data_AF-A0AA36HMC6-F1
#
_entry.id   AF-A0AA36HMC6-F1
#
_cell.length_a   1.000
_cell.length_b   1.000
_cell.length_c   1.000
_cell.angle_alpha   90.00
_cell.angle_beta   90.00
_cell.angle_gamma   90.00
#
_symmetry.space_group_name_H-M   'P 1'
#
loop_
_entity.id
_entity.type
_entity.pdbx_description
1 polymer ?
#
loop_
_entity_poly.entity_id
_entity_poly.type
_entity_poly.pdbx_seq_one_letter_code
_entity_poly.pdbx_strand_id
1 'polypeptide(L)'
;MLPRGDALSAWATAAQQLLPGLRVAALPKGEGALVLLGAEHDVEQAALQVETAIDCLRPDHVGLELCQKRFRRLFPLGLAAFAQLPPEERLQLQAKLRSGKDQLSAAAAAHRLGIPVALCDREVRVTEARLLARLAPGDLVAGSLAALGLNWDCPEALEDAVADCIIRERDKVLARRLSTLPGLALGVLGVRHLEGVLEHVGKATGIWTQMWTPCAQLPPGFKREV
;
A
#
# COMPACT_ATOMS: atom_id res chain seq x y z
N MET A 1 6.33 -15.90 17.77
CA MET A 1 5.43 -14.98 18.50
C MET A 1 6.04 -13.59 18.41
N LEU A 2 5.32 -12.61 17.85
CA LEU A 2 5.86 -11.24 17.77
C LEU A 2 5.92 -10.61 19.18
N PRO A 3 7.01 -9.91 19.50
CA PRO A 3 7.10 -9.14 20.74
C PRO A 3 6.11 -7.97 20.75
N ARG A 4 5.74 -7.49 21.96
CA ARG A 4 4.89 -6.29 22.16
C ARG A 4 5.75 -5.10 22.60
N GLY A 5 5.29 -3.87 22.31
CA GLY A 5 5.96 -2.63 22.74
C GLY A 5 7.35 -2.46 22.12
N ASP A 6 8.33 -2.04 22.91
CA ASP A 6 9.70 -1.72 22.46
C ASP A 6 10.40 -2.87 21.72
N ALA A 7 10.07 -4.12 22.09
CA ALA A 7 10.63 -5.29 21.43
C ALA A 7 10.06 -5.50 20.00
N LEU A 8 8.88 -4.95 19.68
CA LEU A 8 8.34 -4.91 18.31
C LEU A 8 9.15 -3.96 17.42
N SER A 9 9.55 -2.81 17.95
CA SER A 9 10.42 -1.86 17.26
C SER A 9 11.79 -2.47 16.99
N ALA A 10 12.39 -3.13 17.99
CA ALA A 10 13.66 -3.84 17.82
C ALA A 10 13.56 -4.96 16.77
N TRP A 11 12.46 -5.72 16.76
CA TRP A 11 12.20 -6.71 15.72
C TRP A 11 12.11 -6.08 14.34
N ALA A 12 11.40 -4.97 14.18
CA ALA A 12 11.28 -4.27 12.90
C ALA A 12 12.64 -3.79 12.39
N THR A 13 13.49 -3.26 13.27
CA THR A 13 14.87 -2.87 12.92
C THR A 13 15.70 -4.06 12.46
N ALA A 14 15.63 -5.21 13.14
CA ALA A 14 16.34 -6.41 12.73
C ALA A 14 15.80 -6.95 11.39
N ALA A 15 14.48 -6.97 11.22
CA ALA A 15 13.83 -7.39 9.97
C ALA A 15 14.22 -6.49 8.79
N GLN A 16 14.33 -5.17 9.01
CA GLN A 16 14.78 -4.21 7.99
C GLN A 16 16.19 -4.53 7.47
N GLN A 17 17.09 -5.04 8.31
CA GLN A 17 18.44 -5.44 7.89
C GLN A 17 18.42 -6.71 7.03
N LEU A 18 17.49 -7.62 7.29
CA LEU A 18 17.35 -8.89 6.56
C LEU A 18 16.54 -8.76 5.27
N LEU A 19 15.72 -7.70 5.14
CA LEU A 19 14.84 -7.44 4.00
C LEU A 19 15.21 -6.12 3.31
N PRO A 20 16.42 -5.98 2.72
CA PRO A 20 16.91 -4.70 2.18
C PRO A 20 16.12 -4.15 0.98
N GLY A 21 15.31 -4.98 0.31
CA GLY A 21 14.43 -4.56 -0.78
C GLY A 21 13.06 -4.07 -0.30
N LEU A 22 12.82 -4.08 1.01
CA LEU A 22 11.58 -3.63 1.63
C LEU A 22 11.86 -2.54 2.67
N ARG A 23 10.91 -1.64 2.84
CA ARG A 23 10.80 -0.80 4.05
C ARG A 23 9.89 -1.51 5.04
N VAL A 24 10.40 -1.80 6.23
CA VAL A 24 9.69 -2.56 7.25
C VAL A 24 9.28 -1.62 8.38
N ALA A 25 8.00 -1.66 8.75
CA ALA A 25 7.49 -1.00 9.93
C ALA A 25 6.59 -1.95 10.73
N ALA A 26 6.52 -1.76 12.04
CA ALA A 26 5.63 -2.54 12.89
C ALA A 26 5.01 -1.65 13.96
N LEU A 27 3.72 -1.82 14.19
CA LEU A 27 2.94 -1.06 15.16
C LEU A 27 2.07 -2.02 15.99
N PRO A 28 1.93 -1.82 17.31
CA PRO A 28 0.97 -2.58 18.10
C PRO A 28 -0.45 -2.15 17.72
N LYS A 29 -1.39 -3.10 17.73
CA LYS A 29 -2.78 -2.90 17.29
C LYS A 29 -3.72 -3.79 18.09
N GLY A 30 -4.44 -3.20 19.05
CA GLY A 30 -5.34 -3.96 19.93
C GLY A 30 -4.61 -5.11 20.63
N GLU A 31 -5.14 -6.33 20.51
CA GLU A 31 -4.51 -7.54 21.05
C GLU A 31 -3.38 -8.13 20.17
N GLY A 32 -3.15 -7.56 18.98
CA GLY A 32 -2.18 -8.01 18.00
C GLY A 32 -1.19 -6.94 17.56
N ALA A 33 -0.65 -7.10 16.36
CA ALA A 33 0.28 -6.17 15.74
C ALA A 33 -0.02 -6.02 14.24
N LEU A 34 0.39 -4.89 13.68
CA LEU A 34 0.40 -4.62 12.26
C LEU A 34 1.85 -4.47 11.80
N VAL A 35 2.29 -5.37 10.94
CA VAL A 35 3.57 -5.25 10.24
C VAL A 35 3.28 -4.72 8.83
N LEU A 36 4.03 -3.73 8.36
CA LEU A 36 3.91 -3.15 7.03
C LEU A 36 5.22 -3.38 6.27
N LEU A 37 5.09 -3.86 5.04
CA LEU A 37 6.17 -4.04 4.07
C LEU A 37 5.93 -3.09 2.90
N GLY A 38 6.78 -2.08 2.77
CA GLY A 38 6.83 -1.13 1.67
C GLY A 38 7.80 -1.60 0.59
N ALA A 39 7.33 -2.00 -0.59
CA ALA A 39 8.19 -2.38 -1.71
C ALA A 39 8.68 -1.15 -2.50
N GLU A 40 10.00 -1.06 -2.73
CA GLU A 40 10.62 -0.08 -3.63
C GLU A 40 10.88 -0.68 -5.02
N HIS A 41 11.29 0.15 -5.99
CA HIS A 41 11.34 -0.11 -7.45
C HIS A 41 12.19 -1.31 -7.95
N ASP A 42 12.70 -2.20 -7.09
CA ASP A 42 13.20 -3.53 -7.48
C ASP A 42 12.15 -4.62 -7.19
N VAL A 43 11.32 -4.85 -8.20
CA VAL A 43 10.10 -5.65 -8.09
C VAL A 43 10.40 -7.14 -7.81
N GLU A 44 11.60 -7.64 -8.14
CA GLU A 44 11.95 -9.05 -8.00
C GLU A 44 12.53 -9.38 -6.62
N GLN A 45 13.47 -8.57 -6.14
CA GLN A 45 13.99 -8.72 -4.79
C GLN A 45 12.88 -8.50 -3.74
N ALA A 46 12.04 -7.49 -3.94
CA ALA A 46 10.92 -7.21 -3.05
C ALA A 46 9.93 -8.38 -3.01
N ALA A 47 9.63 -9.00 -4.15
CA ALA A 47 8.74 -10.16 -4.23
C ALA A 47 9.24 -11.34 -3.39
N LEU A 48 10.51 -11.71 -3.55
CA LEU A 48 11.12 -12.81 -2.79
C LEU A 48 11.13 -12.53 -1.28
N GLN A 49 11.44 -11.28 -0.91
CA GLN A 49 11.48 -10.87 0.50
C GLN A 49 10.09 -10.83 1.13
N VAL A 50 9.06 -10.47 0.37
CA VAL A 50 7.66 -10.55 0.83
C VAL A 50 7.26 -12.00 1.09
N GLU A 51 7.58 -12.92 0.18
CA GLU A 51 7.31 -14.35 0.41
C GLU A 51 8.02 -14.87 1.65
N THR A 52 9.31 -14.54 1.79
CA THR A 52 10.13 -14.91 2.96
C THR A 52 9.52 -14.36 4.25
N ALA A 53 9.09 -13.10 4.26
CA ALA A 53 8.46 -12.49 5.42
C ALA A 53 7.16 -13.22 5.79
N ILE A 54 6.31 -13.57 4.83
CA ILE A 54 5.07 -14.32 5.07
C ILE A 54 5.35 -15.73 5.61
N ASP A 55 6.32 -16.44 5.04
CA ASP A 55 6.70 -17.79 5.47
C ASP A 55 7.23 -17.81 6.91
N CYS A 56 8.07 -16.84 7.26
CA CYS A 56 8.67 -16.74 8.60
C CYS A 56 7.69 -16.19 9.63
N LEU A 57 6.92 -15.16 9.27
CA LEU A 57 6.05 -14.46 10.22
C LEU A 57 4.76 -15.24 10.51
N ARG A 58 4.24 -15.97 9.51
CA ARG A 58 2.94 -16.66 9.58
C ARG A 58 1.83 -15.76 10.15
N PRO A 59 1.54 -14.62 9.50
CA PRO A 59 0.52 -13.71 9.98
C PRO A 59 -0.88 -14.35 9.93
N ASP A 60 -1.78 -13.86 10.77
CA ASP A 60 -3.19 -14.27 10.75
C ASP A 60 -3.90 -13.74 9.51
N HIS A 61 -3.47 -12.59 8.98
CA HIS A 61 -4.02 -11.96 7.77
C HIS A 61 -2.92 -11.29 6.93
N VAL A 62 -3.06 -11.36 5.61
CA VAL A 62 -2.25 -10.57 4.66
C VAL A 62 -3.13 -9.53 3.98
N GLY A 63 -2.84 -8.25 4.20
CA GLY A 63 -3.50 -7.13 3.53
C GLY A 63 -2.70 -6.65 2.32
N LEU A 64 -3.35 -6.49 1.17
CA LEU A 64 -2.72 -6.07 -0.08
C LEU A 64 -3.15 -4.66 -0.48
N GLU A 65 -2.24 -3.89 -1.07
CA GLU A 65 -2.53 -2.60 -1.72
C GLU A 65 -3.20 -2.80 -3.09
N LEU A 66 -4.24 -3.63 -3.11
CA LEU A 66 -5.01 -3.98 -4.29
C LEU A 66 -6.49 -3.74 -4.02
N CYS A 67 -7.18 -3.26 -5.05
CA CYS A 67 -8.63 -3.30 -5.13
C CYS A 67 -9.07 -4.53 -5.95
N GLN A 68 -10.35 -4.88 -5.90
CA GLN A 68 -10.89 -6.05 -6.61
C GLN A 68 -10.56 -6.07 -8.11
N LYS A 69 -10.55 -4.89 -8.76
CA LYS A 69 -10.20 -4.77 -10.19
C LYS A 69 -8.72 -5.09 -10.45
N ARG A 70 -7.79 -4.58 -9.62
CA ARG A 70 -6.36 -4.86 -9.77
C ARG A 70 -6.05 -6.32 -9.41
N PHE A 71 -6.68 -6.86 -8.37
CA PHE A 71 -6.55 -8.27 -8.02
C PHE A 71 -6.99 -9.19 -9.17
N ARG A 72 -8.14 -8.92 -9.79
CA ARG A 72 -8.61 -9.68 -10.97
C ARG A 72 -7.68 -9.57 -12.19
N ARG A 73 -6.91 -8.48 -12.32
CA ARG A 73 -5.91 -8.35 -13.39
C ARG A 73 -4.69 -9.24 -13.14
N LEU A 74 -4.26 -9.39 -11.88
CA LEU A 74 -3.17 -10.28 -11.51
C LEU A 74 -3.60 -11.75 -11.57
N PHE A 75 -4.85 -12.04 -11.17
CA PHE A 75 -5.40 -13.39 -11.11
C PHE A 75 -6.69 -13.49 -11.95
N PRO A 76 -6.59 -13.46 -13.28
CA PRO A 76 -7.77 -13.48 -14.15
C PRO A 76 -8.61 -14.75 -14.01
N LEU A 77 -7.96 -15.87 -13.67
CA LEU A 77 -8.61 -17.16 -13.41
C LEU A 77 -8.78 -17.45 -11.90
N GLY A 78 -8.49 -16.47 -11.05
CA GLY A 78 -8.49 -16.62 -9.60
C GLY A 78 -7.19 -17.19 -9.04
N LEU A 79 -7.01 -16.98 -7.74
CA LEU A 79 -5.78 -17.33 -7.02
C LEU A 79 -5.58 -18.85 -6.89
N ALA A 80 -6.67 -19.61 -6.75
CA ALA A 80 -6.62 -21.07 -6.68
C ALA A 80 -6.13 -21.68 -8.01
N ALA A 81 -6.63 -21.19 -9.15
CA ALA A 81 -6.16 -21.64 -10.46
C ALA A 81 -4.69 -21.27 -10.67
N PHE A 82 -4.29 -20.05 -10.28
CA PHE A 82 -2.89 -19.63 -10.32
C PHE A 82 -1.98 -20.54 -9.47
N ALA A 83 -2.43 -20.93 -8.27
CA ALA A 83 -1.67 -21.79 -7.37
C ALA A 83 -1.49 -23.23 -7.90
N GLN A 84 -2.39 -23.68 -8.78
CA GLN A 84 -2.30 -24.99 -9.44
C GLN A 84 -1.35 -24.99 -10.65
N LEU A 85 -0.92 -23.81 -11.13
CA LEU A 85 0.01 -23.74 -12.25
C LEU A 85 1.38 -24.31 -11.89
N PRO A 86 2.06 -24.99 -12.83
CA PRO A 86 3.43 -25.43 -12.66
C PRO A 86 4.36 -24.27 -12.23
N PRO A 87 5.39 -24.52 -11.39
CA PRO A 87 6.31 -23.49 -10.93
C PRO A 87 6.91 -22.63 -12.06
N GLU A 88 7.26 -23.25 -13.18
CA GLU A 88 7.80 -22.59 -14.36
C GLU A 88 6.80 -21.62 -15.02
N GLU A 89 5.52 -22.00 -15.08
CA GLU A 89 4.47 -21.14 -15.63
C GLU A 89 4.18 -19.95 -14.70
N ARG A 90 4.16 -20.20 -13.39
CA ARG A 90 4.02 -19.12 -12.39
C ARG A 90 5.17 -18.11 -12.51
N LEU A 91 6.40 -18.60 -12.62
CA LEU A 91 7.59 -17.75 -12.79
C LEU A 91 7.53 -16.95 -14.09
N GLN A 92 7.14 -17.57 -15.21
CA GLN A 92 6.98 -16.87 -16.48
C GLN A 92 5.91 -15.77 -16.44
N LEU A 93 4.78 -16.03 -15.75
CA LEU A 93 3.73 -15.03 -15.58
C LEU A 93 4.19 -13.87 -14.69
N GLN A 94 4.89 -14.16 -13.59
CA GLN A 94 5.47 -13.15 -12.71
C GLN A 94 6.53 -12.31 -13.43
N ALA A 95 7.40 -12.92 -14.23
CA ALA A 95 8.46 -12.23 -14.99
C ALA A 95 7.90 -11.23 -16.01
N LYS A 96 6.69 -11.47 -16.54
CA LYS A 96 6.02 -10.55 -17.48
C LYS A 96 5.45 -9.30 -16.81
N LEU A 97 5.31 -9.29 -15.48
CA LEU A 97 4.79 -8.13 -14.76
C LEU A 97 5.87 -7.07 -14.62
N ARG A 98 5.60 -5.88 -15.17
CA ARG A 98 6.43 -4.68 -14.96
C ARG A 98 6.30 -4.12 -13.54
N SER A 99 5.16 -4.37 -12.88
CA SER A 99 4.86 -3.91 -11.52
C SER A 99 3.87 -4.85 -10.85
N GLY A 100 3.86 -4.88 -9.52
CA GLY A 100 2.95 -5.71 -8.73
C GLY A 100 3.39 -7.16 -8.53
N LYS A 101 4.67 -7.51 -8.76
CA LYS A 101 5.17 -8.87 -8.42
C LYS A 101 5.13 -9.08 -6.91
N ASP A 102 5.46 -8.07 -6.11
CA ASP A 102 5.33 -8.06 -4.65
C ASP A 102 3.91 -8.42 -4.19
N GLN A 103 2.90 -7.81 -4.80
CA GLN A 103 1.49 -8.07 -4.48
C GLN A 103 1.03 -9.46 -4.92
N LEU A 104 1.49 -9.92 -6.09
CA LEU A 104 1.21 -11.26 -6.59
C LEU A 104 1.85 -12.31 -5.68
N SER A 105 3.13 -12.15 -5.35
CA SER A 105 3.89 -13.01 -4.45
C SER A 105 3.28 -13.06 -3.05
N ALA A 106 2.84 -11.92 -2.51
CA ALA A 106 2.13 -11.86 -1.24
C ALA A 106 0.85 -12.73 -1.26
N ALA A 107 0.02 -12.56 -2.30
CA ALA A 107 -1.22 -13.30 -2.43
C ALA A 107 -0.96 -14.82 -2.60
N ALA A 108 0.02 -15.18 -3.44
CA ALA A 108 0.38 -16.57 -3.69
C ALA A 108 0.95 -17.26 -2.43
N ALA A 109 1.84 -16.61 -1.70
CA ALA A 109 2.39 -17.11 -0.45
C ALA A 109 1.32 -17.27 0.63
N ALA A 110 0.46 -16.27 0.81
CA ALA A 110 -0.66 -16.33 1.75
C ALA A 110 -1.59 -17.51 1.43
N HIS A 111 -1.97 -17.68 0.16
CA HIS A 111 -2.82 -18.78 -0.27
C HIS A 111 -2.20 -20.15 -0.04
N ARG A 112 -0.91 -20.33 -0.36
CA ARG A 112 -0.17 -21.56 -0.09
C ARG A 112 -0.20 -21.96 1.38
N LEU A 113 -0.21 -20.96 2.28
CA LEU A 113 -0.22 -21.17 3.73
C LEU A 113 -1.63 -21.21 4.34
N GLY A 114 -2.69 -21.04 3.53
CA GLY A 114 -4.06 -20.94 4.03
C GLY A 114 -4.35 -19.65 4.81
N ILE A 115 -3.53 -18.61 4.64
CA ILE A 115 -3.68 -17.32 5.32
C ILE A 115 -4.70 -16.46 4.54
N PRO A 116 -5.75 -15.94 5.21
CA PRO A 116 -6.71 -15.03 4.59
C PRO A 116 -6.06 -13.78 3.98
N VAL A 117 -6.44 -13.48 2.73
CA VAL A 117 -6.01 -12.28 2.01
C VAL A 117 -7.10 -11.21 2.05
N ALA A 118 -6.75 -10.00 2.46
CA ALA A 118 -7.63 -8.82 2.45
C ALA A 118 -7.20 -7.80 1.40
N LEU A 119 -8.16 -7.29 0.62
CA LEU A 119 -7.92 -6.23 -0.36
C LEU A 119 -8.12 -4.86 0.30
N CYS A 120 -7.02 -4.21 0.65
CA CYS A 120 -7.04 -3.01 1.48
C CYS A 120 -7.14 -1.71 0.68
N ASP A 121 -7.02 -1.75 -0.64
CA ASP A 121 -7.16 -0.55 -1.48
C ASP A 121 -8.58 -0.42 -2.05
N ARG A 122 -8.92 0.79 -2.49
CA ARG A 122 -10.17 1.13 -3.16
C ARG A 122 -9.97 1.32 -4.67
N GLU A 123 -11.06 1.40 -5.40
CA GLU A 123 -10.98 1.72 -6.83
C GLU A 123 -10.56 3.18 -7.04
N VAL A 124 -9.55 3.41 -7.89
CA VAL A 124 -9.00 4.74 -8.19
C VAL A 124 -10.07 5.70 -8.71
N ARG A 125 -11.05 5.21 -9.50
CA ARG A 125 -12.14 6.03 -10.04
C ARG A 125 -12.98 6.75 -8.98
N VAL A 126 -13.14 6.13 -7.81
CA VAL A 126 -13.85 6.75 -6.68
C VAL A 126 -13.03 7.91 -6.08
N THR A 127 -11.70 7.82 -6.19
CA THR A 127 -10.76 8.85 -5.74
C THR A 127 -10.70 10.01 -6.73
N GLU A 128 -10.63 9.71 -8.03
CA GLU A 128 -10.64 10.71 -9.10
C GLU A 128 -11.94 11.54 -9.06
N ALA A 129 -13.11 10.91 -8.90
CA ALA A 129 -14.38 11.62 -8.81
C ALA A 129 -14.43 12.60 -7.62
N ARG A 130 -13.84 12.23 -6.47
CA ARG A 130 -13.77 13.10 -5.29
C ARG A 130 -12.76 14.22 -5.47
N LEU A 131 -11.62 13.93 -6.08
CA LEU A 131 -10.63 14.94 -6.43
C LEU A 131 -11.23 15.98 -7.37
N LEU A 132 -11.88 15.56 -8.46
CA LEU A 132 -12.55 16.47 -9.40
C LEU A 132 -13.59 17.34 -8.69
N ALA A 133 -14.32 16.81 -7.71
CA ALA A 133 -15.27 17.59 -6.91
C ALA A 133 -14.62 18.63 -5.98
N ARG A 134 -13.30 18.52 -5.71
CA ARG A 134 -12.54 19.44 -4.85
C ARG A 134 -11.79 20.53 -5.61
N LEU A 135 -11.61 20.36 -6.92
CA LEU A 135 -10.92 21.33 -7.77
C LEU A 135 -11.79 22.58 -7.98
N ALA A 136 -11.16 23.74 -8.11
CA ALA A 136 -11.89 24.94 -8.51
C ALA A 136 -12.39 24.79 -9.94
N PRO A 137 -13.49 25.47 -10.33
CA PRO A 137 -14.00 25.41 -11.71
C PRO A 137 -12.93 25.76 -12.76
N GLY A 138 -12.02 26.68 -12.44
CA GLY A 138 -10.89 27.05 -13.31
C GLY A 138 -9.92 25.89 -13.54
N ASP A 139 -9.55 25.15 -12.48
CA ASP A 139 -8.62 24.02 -12.55
C ASP A 139 -9.24 22.83 -13.29
N LEU A 140 -10.54 22.62 -13.16
CA LEU A 140 -11.30 21.61 -13.91
C LEU A 140 -11.30 21.90 -15.41
N VAL A 141 -11.54 23.16 -15.78
CA VAL A 141 -11.53 23.60 -17.18
C VAL A 141 -10.11 23.51 -17.75
N ALA A 142 -9.11 23.98 -17.01
CA ALA A 142 -7.70 23.87 -17.38
C ALA A 142 -7.27 22.41 -17.62
N GLY A 143 -7.57 21.50 -16.67
CA GLY A 143 -7.26 20.09 -16.82
C GLY A 143 -8.00 19.42 -18.00
N SER A 144 -9.24 19.84 -18.26
CA SER A 144 -10.02 19.34 -19.40
C SER A 144 -9.47 19.82 -20.75
N LEU A 145 -9.03 21.08 -20.84
CA LEU A 145 -8.39 21.65 -22.02
C LEU A 145 -7.05 20.95 -22.30
N ALA A 146 -6.22 20.77 -21.27
CA ALA A 146 -4.96 20.04 -21.38
C ALA A 146 -5.16 18.60 -21.87
N ALA A 147 -6.15 17.87 -21.33
CA ALA A 147 -6.48 16.51 -21.77
C ALA A 147 -6.94 16.42 -23.23
N LEU A 148 -7.49 17.51 -23.78
CA LEU A 148 -7.88 17.63 -25.19
C LEU A 148 -6.73 18.11 -26.09
N GLY A 149 -5.52 18.28 -25.56
CA GLY A 149 -4.37 18.80 -26.29
C GLY A 149 -4.49 20.30 -26.61
N LEU A 150 -5.43 21.00 -25.97
CA LEU A 150 -5.54 22.44 -26.06
C LEU A 150 -4.56 23.03 -25.04
N ASN A 151 -3.49 23.64 -25.55
CA ASN A 151 -2.33 24.04 -24.76
C ASN A 151 -2.75 24.93 -23.59
N TRP A 152 -2.73 24.34 -22.41
CA TRP A 152 -2.76 25.01 -21.14
C TRP A 152 -1.53 24.53 -20.38
N ASP A 153 -0.66 25.46 -19.99
CA ASP A 153 0.46 25.14 -19.12
C ASP A 153 -0.12 24.77 -17.75
N CYS A 154 -0.43 23.48 -17.57
CA CYS A 154 -0.70 22.93 -16.27
C CYS A 154 0.62 23.04 -15.48
N PRO A 155 0.68 23.82 -14.39
CA PRO A 155 1.90 23.88 -13.60
C PRO A 155 2.22 22.47 -13.09
N GLU A 156 3.46 22.02 -13.20
CA GLU A 156 3.94 20.73 -12.65
C GLU A 156 3.50 20.55 -11.18
N ALA A 157 3.49 21.65 -10.42
CA ALA A 157 2.98 21.71 -9.06
C ALA A 157 1.51 21.29 -8.88
N LEU A 158 0.64 21.48 -9.88
CA LEU A 158 -0.76 21.04 -9.84
C LEU A 158 -0.87 19.54 -10.08
N GLU A 159 -0.05 18.97 -10.96
CA GLU A 159 0.00 17.52 -11.20
C GLU A 159 0.48 16.78 -9.95
N ASP A 160 1.55 17.27 -9.32
CA ASP A 160 2.07 16.73 -8.06
C ASP A 160 1.04 16.86 -6.94
N ALA A 161 0.37 18.01 -6.81
CA ALA A 161 -0.68 18.22 -5.81
C ALA A 161 -1.86 17.26 -5.97
N VAL A 162 -2.26 17.00 -7.22
CA VAL A 162 -3.30 16.03 -7.57
C VAL A 162 -2.86 14.61 -7.20
N ALA A 163 -1.65 14.21 -7.59
CA ALA A 163 -1.10 12.90 -7.27
C ALA A 163 -1.03 12.69 -5.75
N ASP A 164 -0.53 13.68 -5.01
CA ASP A 164 -0.46 13.68 -3.55
C ASP A 164 -1.84 13.58 -2.90
N CYS A 165 -2.83 14.31 -3.40
CA CYS A 165 -4.20 14.23 -2.89
C CYS A 165 -4.76 12.81 -3.04
N ILE A 166 -4.58 12.19 -4.22
CA ILE A 166 -5.02 10.83 -4.50
C ILE A 166 -4.33 9.83 -3.55
N ILE A 167 -3.01 9.97 -3.35
CA ILE A 167 -2.23 9.13 -2.44
C ILE A 167 -2.75 9.25 -1.01
N ARG A 168 -2.85 10.48 -0.48
CA ARG A 168 -3.31 10.72 0.90
C ARG A 168 -4.68 10.13 1.16
N GLU A 169 -5.60 10.23 0.21
CA GLU A 169 -6.91 9.62 0.40
C GLU A 169 -6.88 8.08 0.34
N ARG A 170 -6.00 7.49 -0.47
CA ARG A 170 -5.77 6.03 -0.50
C ARG A 170 -5.14 5.56 0.82
N ASP A 171 -4.18 6.30 1.34
CA ASP A 171 -3.51 5.99 2.62
C ASP A 171 -4.50 5.92 3.77
N LYS A 172 -5.45 6.86 3.84
CA LYS A 172 -6.56 6.81 4.82
C LYS A 172 -7.33 5.50 4.76
N VAL A 173 -7.61 5.01 3.55
CA VAL A 173 -8.41 3.79 3.36
C VAL A 173 -7.60 2.54 3.64
N LEU A 174 -6.35 2.49 3.17
CA LEU A 174 -5.39 1.44 3.48
C LEU A 174 -5.20 1.32 4.98
N ALA A 175 -4.89 2.43 5.66
CA ALA A 175 -4.72 2.50 7.11
C ALA A 175 -5.94 1.97 7.85
N ARG A 176 -7.14 2.44 7.49
CA ARG A 176 -8.39 2.01 8.11
C ARG A 176 -8.65 0.52 7.93
N ARG A 177 -8.42 -0.04 6.74
CA ARG A 177 -8.68 -1.47 6.49
C ARG A 177 -7.64 -2.35 7.16
N LEU A 178 -6.36 -2.00 7.07
CA LEU A 178 -5.26 -2.73 7.71
C LEU A 178 -5.38 -2.73 9.24
N SER A 179 -5.79 -1.61 9.84
CA SER A 179 -5.98 -1.51 11.29
C SER A 179 -7.18 -2.30 11.83
N THR A 180 -8.12 -2.69 10.96
CA THR A 180 -9.28 -3.51 11.35
C THR A 180 -9.07 -5.01 11.20
N LEU A 181 -7.98 -5.45 10.54
CA LEU A 181 -7.68 -6.88 10.44
C LEU A 181 -7.39 -7.44 11.84
N PRO A 182 -7.88 -8.62 12.22
CA PRO A 182 -7.65 -9.17 13.54
C PRO A 182 -6.24 -9.75 13.69
N GLY A 183 -5.82 -9.99 14.94
CA GLY A 183 -4.55 -10.65 15.27
C GLY A 183 -3.32 -9.95 14.68
N LEU A 184 -2.33 -10.75 14.30
CA LEU A 184 -1.16 -10.31 13.55
C LEU A 184 -1.51 -10.14 12.07
N ALA A 185 -1.55 -8.89 11.63
CA ALA A 185 -1.73 -8.56 10.22
C ALA A 185 -0.41 -8.13 9.57
N LEU A 186 -0.20 -8.56 8.34
CA LEU A 186 0.90 -8.11 7.48
C LEU A 186 0.32 -7.33 6.29
N GLY A 187 0.64 -6.05 6.17
CA GLY A 187 0.30 -5.22 5.01
C GLY A 187 1.45 -5.20 3.99
N VAL A 188 1.16 -5.49 2.72
CA VAL A 188 2.11 -5.33 1.61
C VAL A 188 1.65 -4.17 0.74
N LEU A 189 2.47 -3.13 0.64
CA LEU A 189 2.15 -1.87 -0.03
C LEU A 189 3.38 -1.34 -0.77
N GLY A 190 3.15 -0.48 -1.76
CA GLY A 190 4.22 0.32 -2.36
C GLY A 190 4.75 1.32 -1.33
N VAL A 191 6.05 1.58 -1.38
CA VAL A 191 6.73 2.44 -0.39
C VAL A 191 6.10 3.84 -0.26
N ARG A 192 5.54 4.37 -1.36
CA ARG A 192 4.88 5.68 -1.41
C ARG A 192 3.67 5.80 -0.47
N HIS A 193 3.04 4.67 -0.15
CA HIS A 193 1.88 4.62 0.74
C HIS A 193 2.29 4.39 2.21
N LEU A 194 3.54 3.96 2.46
CA LEU A 194 3.97 3.50 3.78
C LEU A 194 3.90 4.61 4.83
N GLU A 195 4.46 5.78 4.52
CA GLU A 195 4.49 6.92 5.44
C GLU A 195 3.07 7.40 5.79
N GLY A 196 2.22 7.65 4.78
CA GLY A 196 0.86 8.13 5.01
C GLY A 196 -0.01 7.09 5.73
N VAL A 197 0.17 5.79 5.45
CA VAL A 197 -0.52 4.73 6.19
C VAL A 197 -0.08 4.71 7.64
N LEU A 198 1.22 4.78 7.93
CA LEU A 198 1.75 4.82 9.29
C LEU A 198 1.20 6.03 10.07
N GLU A 199 1.17 7.21 9.45
CA GLU A 199 0.62 8.43 10.06
C GLU A 199 -0.86 8.23 10.44
N HIS A 200 -1.66 7.67 9.53
CA HIS A 200 -3.08 7.44 9.78
C HIS A 200 -3.35 6.34 10.81
N VAL A 201 -2.54 5.29 10.84
CA VAL A 201 -2.64 4.24 11.88
C VAL A 201 -2.23 4.79 13.23
N GLY A 202 -1.11 5.52 13.34
CA GLY A 202 -0.63 6.11 14.59
C GLY A 202 -1.62 7.11 15.20
N LYS A 203 -2.28 7.93 14.36
CA LYS A 203 -3.40 8.79 14.80
C LYS A 203 -4.58 7.97 15.36
N ALA A 204 -4.91 6.84 14.75
CA ALA A 204 -6.04 6.00 15.18
C ALA A 204 -5.75 5.22 16.47
N THR A 205 -4.49 4.86 16.74
CA THR A 205 -4.09 4.08 17.91
C THR A 205 -3.63 4.92 19.11
N GLY A 206 -3.50 6.24 18.95
CA GLY A 206 -3.03 7.14 20.02
C GLY A 206 -1.54 7.01 20.34
N ILE A 207 -0.79 6.28 19.51
CA ILE A 207 0.65 6.07 19.67
C ILE A 207 1.37 7.22 18.99
N TRP A 208 1.39 8.37 19.67
CA TRP A 208 2.24 9.51 19.31
C TRP A 208 3.26 9.70 20.43
N THR A 209 4.35 8.93 20.38
CA THR A 209 5.53 9.24 21.18
C THR A 209 6.79 8.98 20.36
N GLN A 210 7.38 10.09 19.93
CA GLN A 210 8.81 10.25 19.65
C GLN A 210 9.43 9.38 18.54
N MET A 211 9.04 9.61 17.30
CA MET A 211 9.91 9.45 16.13
C MET A 211 9.10 10.03 14.98
N TRP A 212 9.45 11.23 14.51
CA TRP A 212 9.19 11.75 13.15
C TRP A 212 8.77 13.22 13.13
N THR A 213 9.33 13.96 12.16
CA THR A 213 9.01 15.35 11.84
C THR A 213 8.20 15.35 10.53
N PRO A 214 6.98 15.93 10.46
CA PRO A 214 6.14 15.86 9.27
C PRO A 214 6.72 16.69 8.11
N CYS A 215 6.58 16.20 6.87
CA CYS A 215 6.90 16.96 5.67
C CYS A 215 5.65 17.71 5.14
N ALA A 216 5.74 19.05 5.23
CA ALA A 216 5.14 20.11 4.41
C ALA A 216 3.61 20.24 4.16
N GLN A 217 3.23 21.52 4.03
CA GLN A 217 1.89 22.11 3.97
C GLN A 217 1.15 21.77 2.65
N LEU A 218 -0.19 21.84 2.71
CA LEU A 218 -1.05 21.73 1.51
C LEU A 218 -0.79 22.90 0.54
N PRO A 219 -0.80 22.66 -0.78
CA PRO A 219 -0.68 23.73 -1.78
C PRO A 219 -1.88 24.68 -1.75
N PRO A 220 -1.70 25.94 -2.18
CA PRO A 220 -2.78 26.93 -2.26
C PRO A 220 -3.89 26.44 -3.23
N GLY A 221 -5.15 26.50 -2.78
CA GLY A 221 -6.34 26.04 -3.54
C GLY A 221 -7.03 24.81 -2.97
N PHE A 222 -6.35 23.99 -2.16
CA PHE A 222 -6.96 22.84 -1.49
C PHE A 222 -7.59 23.23 -0.15
N LYS A 223 -8.92 23.08 -0.04
CA LYS A 223 -9.63 23.31 1.23
C LYS A 223 -9.27 22.22 2.24
N ARG A 224 -8.76 22.62 3.43
CA ARG A 224 -8.68 21.72 4.60
C ARG A 224 -10.10 21.37 5.04
N GLU A 225 -10.38 20.09 5.25
CA GLU A 225 -11.54 19.69 6.03
C GLU A 225 -11.23 19.87 7.52
N VAL A 226 -12.19 20.42 8.24
CA VAL A 226 -12.30 20.38 9.71
C VAL A 226 -12.83 19.02 10.12
#